data_AF-A0A4Q0P519-F1
#
_entry.id   AF-A0A4Q0P519-F1
#
_cell.length_a   1.000
_cell.length_b   1.000
_cell.length_c   1.000
_cell.angle_alpha   90.00
_cell.angle_beta   90.00
_cell.angle_gamma   90.00
#
_symmetry.space_group_name_H-M   'P 1'
#
loop_
_entity.id
_entity.type
_entity.pdbx_description
1 polymer ?
#
loop_
_entity_poly.entity_id
_entity_poly.type
_entity_poly.pdbx_seq_one_letter_code
_entity_poly.pdbx_strand_id
1 'polypeptide(L)' 'MGLEIYWLALAENKLEDIFGYYAVKANQKIAANLVNGIIDTTIGIGDQPEIGPIEINLTHRKQEFRYVVFKN' A
#
# COMPACT_ATOMS: atom_id res chain seq x y z
N MET A 1 -17.11 -6.63 12.52
CA MET A 1 -17.55 -5.67 11.49
C MET A 1 -16.33 -4.84 11.16
N GLY A 2 -15.75 -5.07 9.99
CA GLY A 2 -14.59 -4.30 9.52
C GLY A 2 -15.00 -2.95 8.94
N LEU A 3 -14.05 -2.03 8.84
CA LEU A 3 -14.20 -0.76 8.13
C LEU A 3 -14.05 -0.98 6.62
N GLU A 4 -14.80 -0.20 5.85
CA GLU A 4 -14.64 -0.15 4.39
C GLU A 4 -13.38 0.65 4.03
N ILE A 5 -12.58 0.09 3.11
CA ILE A 5 -11.33 0.70 2.66
C ILE A 5 -11.56 1.44 1.35
N TYR A 6 -11.13 2.70 1.30
CA TYR A 6 -11.15 3.52 0.09
C TYR A 6 -9.73 3.78 -0.39
N TRP A 7 -9.50 3.56 -1.67
CA TRP A 7 -8.25 3.92 -2.35
C TRP A 7 -8.41 5.28 -3.02
N LEU A 8 -7.39 6.13 -2.86
CA LEU A 8 -7.30 7.36 -3.65
C LEU A 8 -6.84 7.00 -5.06
N ALA A 9 -7.31 7.73 -6.07
CA ALA A 9 -6.81 7.61 -7.45
C ALA A 9 -5.28 7.75 -7.53
N LEU A 10 -4.68 8.56 -6.63
CA LEU A 10 -3.23 8.66 -6.50
C LEU A 10 -2.57 7.32 -6.13
N ALA A 11 -3.17 6.54 -5.23
CA ALA A 11 -2.64 5.25 -4.81
C ALA A 11 -2.75 4.21 -5.93
N GLU A 12 -3.86 4.20 -6.67
CA GLU A 12 -4.03 3.36 -7.85
C GLU A 12 -2.98 3.68 -8.93
N ASN A 13 -2.80 4.96 -9.27
CA ASN A 13 -1.77 5.40 -10.21
C ASN A 13 -0.35 4.98 -9.77
N LYS A 14 -0.07 4.95 -8.46
CA LYS A 14 1.22 4.50 -7.94
C LYS A 14 1.42 2.98 -8.11
N LEU A 15 0.37 2.17 -8.02
CA LEU A 15 0.45 0.74 -8.33
C LEU A 15 0.71 0.53 -9.82
N GLU A 16 0.10 1.33 -10.70
CA GLU A 16 0.37 1.30 -12.14
C GLU A 16 1.83 1.68 -12.45
N ASP A 17 2.35 2.74 -11.81
CA ASP A 17 3.76 3.16 -11.93
C ASP A 17 4.71 2.01 -11.55
N ILE A 18 4.45 1.35 -10.41
CA ILE A 18 5.24 0.22 -9.93
C ILE A 18 5.18 -0.95 -10.92
N PHE A 19 3.97 -1.30 -11.40
CA PHE A 19 3.80 -2.35 -12.39
C PHE A 19 4.59 -2.03 -13.66
N GLY A 20 4.39 -0.85 -14.24
CA GLY A 20 5.01 -0.42 -15.48
C GLY A 20 6.54 -0.47 -15.39
N TYR A 21 7.11 0.03 -14.29
CA TYR A 21 8.55 0.00 -14.06
C TYR A 21 9.11 -1.43 -14.02
N TYR A 22 8.52 -2.32 -13.20
CA TYR A 22 9.03 -3.68 -13.05
C TYR A 22 8.69 -4.61 -14.21
N ALA A 23 7.64 -4.30 -14.98
CA ALA A 23 7.30 -5.03 -16.20
C ALA A 23 8.41 -4.87 -17.24
N VAL A 24 8.99 -3.67 -17.35
CA VAL A 24 10.14 -3.39 -18.23
C VAL A 24 11.46 -3.85 -17.63
N LYS A 25 11.71 -3.52 -16.35
CA LYS A 25 13.03 -3.78 -15.71
C LYS A 25 13.27 -5.25 -15.39
N ALA A 26 12.22 -6.03 -15.14
CA ALA A 26 12.34 -7.41 -14.71
C ALA A 26 11.50 -8.34 -15.61
N ASN A 27 10.19 -8.39 -15.39
CA ASN A 27 9.19 -9.02 -16.27
C ASN A 27 7.79 -8.83 -15.68
N GLN A 28 6.77 -9.13 -16.48
CA GLN A 28 5.36 -9.03 -16.08
C GLN A 28 5.01 -9.84 -14.82
N LYS A 29 5.58 -11.04 -14.66
CA LYS A 29 5.32 -11.88 -13.48
C LYS A 29 5.84 -11.24 -12.20
N ILE A 30 7.04 -10.67 -12.24
CA ILE A 30 7.63 -9.95 -11.10
C ILE A 30 6.81 -8.69 -10.78
N ALA A 31 6.42 -7.93 -11.80
CA ALA A 31 5.58 -6.73 -11.64
C ALA A 31 4.23 -7.06 -10.98
N ALA A 32 3.53 -8.08 -11.49
CA ALA A 32 2.26 -8.54 -10.93
C ALA A 32 2.40 -9.02 -9.48
N ASN A 33 3.45 -9.80 -9.19
CA ASN A 33 3.71 -10.28 -7.83
C ASN A 33 3.98 -9.13 -6.85
N LEU A 34 4.63 -8.04 -7.29
CA LEU A 34 4.86 -6.87 -6.45
C LEU A 34 3.56 -6.12 -6.17
N VAL A 35 2.77 -5.83 -7.20
CA VAL A 35 1.48 -5.13 -7.03
C VAL A 35 0.51 -5.94 -6.18
N ASN A 36 0.34 -7.23 -6.47
CA ASN A 36 -0.54 -8.09 -5.68
C ASN A 36 -0.10 -8.16 -4.22
N GLY A 37 1.21 -8.28 -3.97
CA GLY A 37 1.71 -8.30 -2.60
C GLY A 37 1.49 -6.98 -1.84
N ILE A 38 1.59 -5.83 -2.50
CA ILE A 38 1.22 -4.53 -1.90
C ILE A 38 -0.28 -4.54 -1.55
N ILE A 39 -1.15 -4.94 -2.48
CA ILE A 39 -2.60 -5.02 -2.25
C ILE A 39 -2.91 -5.97 -1.09
N ASP A 40 -2.31 -7.16 -1.07
CA ASP A 40 -2.52 -8.17 -0.04
C ASP A 40 -2.16 -7.66 1.35
N THR A 41 -1.09 -6.85 1.48
CA THR A 41 -0.74 -6.22 2.77
C THR A 41 -1.77 -5.23 3.30
N THR A 42 -2.68 -4.73 2.45
CA THR A 42 -3.74 -3.81 2.86
C THR A 42 -5.03 -4.50 3.30
N ILE A 43 -5.25 -5.78 2.94
CA ILE A 43 -6.52 -6.48 3.16
C ILE A 43 -6.89 -6.52 4.65
N GLY A 44 -5.91 -6.70 5.54
CA GLY A 44 -6.13 -6.74 6.99
C GLY A 44 -6.49 -5.40 7.64
N ILE A 45 -6.34 -4.27 6.94
CA ILE A 45 -6.57 -2.93 7.50
C ILE A 45 -8.04 -2.70 7.84
N GLY A 46 -8.97 -3.27 7.07
CA GLY A 46 -10.40 -3.13 7.33
C GLY A 46 -10.79 -3.73 8.69
N ASP A 47 -10.19 -4.87 9.04
CA ASP A 47 -10.42 -5.55 10.31
C ASP A 47 -9.57 -5.00 11.45
N GLN A 48 -8.36 -4.52 11.14
CA GLN A 48 -7.40 -3.94 12.10
C GLN A 48 -6.83 -2.62 11.57
N PRO A 49 -7.56 -1.50 11.71
CA PRO A 49 -7.13 -0.19 11.18
C PRO A 49 -5.80 0.31 11.75
N GLU A 50 -5.45 -0.19 12.94
CA GLU A 50 -4.24 0.17 13.68
C GLU A 50 -3.07 -0.82 13.48
N ILE A 51 -3.17 -1.75 12.52
CA ILE A 51 -2.16 -2.79 12.27
C ILE A 51 -0.75 -2.22 11.98
N GLY A 52 -0.69 -1.04 11.38
CA GLY A 52 0.55 -0.34 11.08
C GLY A 52 0.98 0.60 12.22
N PRO A 53 2.31 0.77 12.46
CA PRO A 53 2.81 1.81 13.35
C PRO A 53 2.45 3.21 12.84
N ILE A 54 2.37 4.17 13.76
CA ILE A 54 2.23 5.59 13.45
C ILE A 54 3.50 6.09 12.75
N GLU A 55 3.33 6.88 11.69
CA GLU A 55 4.43 7.57 11.01
C GLU A 55 4.88 8.78 11.85
N ILE A 56 5.94 8.56 12.63
CA ILE A 56 6.44 9.52 13.62
C ILE A 56 6.80 10.86 12.95
N ASN A 57 7.32 10.84 11.72
CA ASN A 57 7.73 12.06 11.02
C ASN A 57 6.53 12.92 10.57
N LEU A 58 5.32 12.38 10.58
CA LEU A 58 4.09 13.08 10.19
C LEU A 58 3.18 13.46 11.37
N THR A 59 3.61 13.21 12.61
CA THR A 59 2.84 13.53 13.84
C THR A 59 2.53 15.03 14.02
N HIS A 60 3.22 15.91 13.31
CA HIS A 60 2.95 17.36 13.29
C HIS A 60 1.70 17.73 12.47
N ARG A 61 1.14 16.79 11.70
CA ARG A 61 -0.09 16.98 10.91
C ARG A 61 -1.32 16.77 11.79
N LYS A 62 -2.46 17.32 11.37
CA LYS A 62 -3.74 17.14 12.08
C LYS A 62 -4.26 15.70 12.00
N GLN A 63 -3.94 15.01 10.91
CA GLN A 63 -4.31 13.63 10.67
C GLN A 63 -3.25 12.68 11.22
N GLU A 64 -3.68 11.54 11.74
CA GLU A 64 -2.80 10.42 12.06
C GLU A 64 -2.47 9.64 10.78
N PHE A 65 -1.18 9.41 10.53
CA PHE A 65 -0.71 8.60 9.42
C PHE A 65 -0.09 7.32 9.97
N ARG A 66 -0.37 6.20 9.31
CA ARG A 66 0.21 4.89 9.58
C ARG A 66 0.78 4.29 8.30
N TYR A 67 1.68 3.34 8.43
CA TYR A 67 2.24 2.63 7.28
C TYR A 67 2.29 1.12 7.54
N VAL A 68 2.24 0.35 6.45
CA VAL A 68 2.53 -1.08 6.42
C VAL A 68 3.60 -1.31 5.36
N VAL A 69 4.44 -2.32 5.56
CA VAL A 69 5.59 -2.58 4.69
C VAL A 69 5.37 -3.88 3.92
N PHE A 70 5.44 -3.81 2.60
CA PHE A 70 5.53 -4.97 1.73
C PHE A 70 6.96 -5.11 1.19
N LYS A 71 7.66 -6.14 1.69
CA LYS A 71 9.10 -6.43 1.45
C LYS A 71 10.07 -5.34 1.96
N ASN A 72 11.26 -5.81 2.34
CA ASN A 72 12.44 -4.99 2.62
C ASN A 72 13.46 -5.10 1.49
#